data_AF-A0A4U1CIM4-F1
#
_entry.id   AF-A0A4U1CIM4-F1
#
_cell.length_a   1.000
_cell.length_b   1.000
_cell.length_c   1.000
_cell.angle_alpha   90.00
_cell.angle_beta   90.00
_cell.angle_gamma   90.00
#
_symmetry.space_group_name_H-M   'P 1'
#
loop_
_entity.id
_entity.type
_entity.pdbx_description
1 polymer ?
#
loop_
_entity_poly.entity_id
_entity_poly.type
_entity_poly.pdbx_seq_one_letter_code
_entity_poly.pdbx_strand_id
1 'polypeptide(L)'
;MAVLHKKEEKIAVVLSKLPKDYTDKQFVDTFIQLYSKDWGKIKANYIKQSQDKEPGTVVTMPKPEVYLKNILNTYLENQVK
;
A
#
# COMPACT_ATOMS: atom_id res chain seq x y z
N MET A 1 7.52 -13.87 2.51
CA MET A 1 6.79 -13.15 3.57
C MET A 1 6.02 -12.01 2.92
N ALA A 2 4.69 -11.95 3.05
CA ALA A 2 3.94 -10.81 2.56
C ALA A 2 4.23 -9.60 3.46
N VAL A 3 4.63 -8.47 2.89
CA VAL A 3 4.93 -7.23 3.65
C VAL A 3 3.68 -6.73 4.38
N LEU A 4 2.50 -6.98 3.80
CA LEU A 4 1.20 -6.66 4.39
C LEU A 4 0.34 -7.94 4.51
N HIS A 5 0.09 -8.38 5.74
CA HIS A 5 -0.87 -9.46 6.02
C HIS A 5 -2.30 -8.94 5.98
N LYS A 6 -3.23 -9.78 5.48
CA LYS A 6 -4.67 -9.46 5.34
C LYS A 6 -4.92 -8.14 4.59
N LYS A 7 -4.19 -7.92 3.51
CA LYS A 7 -4.26 -6.67 2.72
C LYS A 7 -5.69 -6.32 2.30
N GLU A 8 -6.47 -7.30 1.87
CA GLU A 8 -7.86 -7.11 1.40
C GLU A 8 -8.79 -6.65 2.53
N GLU A 9 -8.75 -7.31 3.68
CA GLU A 9 -9.53 -6.95 4.88
C GLU A 9 -9.23 -5.50 5.32
N LYS A 10 -7.93 -5.12 5.30
CA LYS A 10 -7.50 -3.76 5.64
C LYS A 10 -7.96 -2.72 4.63
N ILE A 11 -7.89 -3.04 3.32
CA ILE A 11 -8.38 -2.14 2.28
C ILE A 11 -9.88 -1.93 2.44
N ALA A 12 -10.66 -2.99 2.68
CA ALA A 12 -12.11 -2.91 2.90
C ALA A 12 -12.45 -1.98 4.08
N VAL A 13 -11.73 -2.10 5.21
CA VAL A 13 -11.94 -1.23 6.39
C VAL A 13 -11.61 0.23 6.08
N VAL A 14 -10.53 0.50 5.35
CA VAL A 14 -10.15 1.86 4.94
C VAL A 14 -11.21 2.46 4.01
N LEU A 15 -11.64 1.69 3.00
CA LEU A 15 -12.68 2.11 2.06
C LEU A 15 -14.02 2.37 2.76
N SER A 16 -14.37 1.57 3.77
CA SER A 16 -15.59 1.79 4.57
C SER A 16 -15.57 3.09 5.37
N LYS A 17 -14.40 3.69 5.62
CA LYS A 17 -14.27 4.98 6.30
C LYS A 17 -14.16 6.16 5.34
N LEU A 18 -14.01 5.90 4.04
CA LEU A 18 -13.83 6.91 3.02
C LEU A 18 -15.17 7.27 2.36
N PRO A 19 -15.37 8.53 1.95
CA PRO A 19 -16.54 8.92 1.17
C PRO A 19 -16.50 8.25 -0.22
N LYS A 20 -17.65 8.15 -0.91
CA LYS A 20 -17.73 7.51 -2.24
C LYS A 20 -16.79 8.13 -3.29
N ASP A 21 -16.51 9.43 -3.20
CA ASP A 21 -15.64 10.18 -4.11
C ASP A 21 -14.26 10.45 -3.48
N TYR A 22 -13.68 9.43 -2.84
CA TYR A 22 -12.38 9.58 -2.20
C TYR A 22 -11.26 9.68 -3.23
N THR A 23 -10.23 10.46 -2.90
CA THR A 23 -9.01 10.53 -3.70
C THR A 23 -7.99 9.50 -3.23
N ASP A 24 -7.06 9.10 -4.10
CA ASP A 24 -5.95 8.21 -3.71
C ASP A 24 -5.19 8.72 -2.48
N LYS A 25 -5.04 10.05 -2.36
CA LYS A 25 -4.35 10.68 -1.24
C LYS A 25 -5.12 10.47 0.06
N GLN A 26 -6.45 10.62 0.03
CA GLN A 26 -7.32 10.34 1.18
C GLN A 26 -7.24 8.87 1.59
N PHE A 27 -7.19 7.98 0.61
CA PHE A 27 -7.00 6.55 0.86
C PHE A 27 -5.68 6.25 1.55
N VAL A 28 -4.57 6.76 1.01
CA VAL A 28 -3.25 6.58 1.61
C VAL A 28 -3.21 7.18 3.01
N ASP A 29 -3.70 8.40 3.21
CA ASP A 29 -3.71 9.06 4.53
C ASP A 29 -4.52 8.24 5.56
N THR A 30 -5.74 7.82 5.19
CA THR A 30 -6.59 7.00 6.05
C THR A 30 -5.95 5.65 6.36
N PHE A 31 -5.29 5.03 5.37
CA PHE A 31 -4.52 3.80 5.59
C PHE A 31 -3.39 4.03 6.59
N ILE A 32 -2.66 5.13 6.48
CA ILE A 32 -1.58 5.49 7.41
C ILE A 32 -2.14 5.73 8.82
N GLN A 33 -3.28 6.40 8.94
CA GLN A 33 -3.93 6.65 10.23
C GLN A 33 -4.39 5.35 10.91
N LEU A 34 -5.00 4.42 10.18
CA LEU A 34 -5.48 3.15 10.74
C LEU A 34 -4.38 2.10 10.92
N TYR A 35 -3.40 2.07 10.01
CA TYR A 35 -2.39 1.02 9.91
C TYR A 35 -0.97 1.59 9.85
N SER A 36 -0.66 2.59 10.67
CA SER A 36 0.67 3.23 10.77
C SER A 36 1.81 2.22 10.97
N LYS A 37 1.58 1.15 11.75
CA LYS A 37 2.55 0.06 11.95
C LYS A 37 2.86 -0.69 10.66
N ASP A 38 1.85 -1.02 9.86
CA ASP A 38 2.04 -1.68 8.58
C ASP A 38 2.68 -0.73 7.55
N TRP A 39 2.29 0.54 7.56
CA TRP A 39 2.92 1.56 6.74
C TRP A 39 4.42 1.68 7.02
N GLY A 40 4.81 1.66 8.30
CA GLY A 40 6.22 1.62 8.71
C GLY A 40 6.96 0.42 8.12
N LYS A 41 6.34 -0.77 8.11
CA LYS A 41 6.93 -1.98 7.48
C LYS A 41 7.08 -1.83 5.98
N ILE A 42 6.08 -1.28 5.28
CA ILE A 42 6.13 -1.06 3.83
C ILE A 42 7.29 -0.10 3.49
N LYS A 43 7.40 1.02 4.22
CA LYS A 43 8.52 1.97 4.04
C LYS A 43 9.86 1.33 4.35
N ALA A 44 9.97 0.64 5.49
CA ALA A 44 11.23 0.00 5.88
C ALA A 44 11.68 -1.03 4.85
N ASN A 45 10.74 -1.82 4.29
CA ASN A 45 11.04 -2.77 3.23
C ASN A 45 11.47 -2.09 1.92
N TYR A 46 10.81 -0.98 1.55
CA TYR A 46 11.20 -0.17 0.40
C TYR A 46 12.60 0.42 0.58
N ILE A 47 12.87 1.08 1.72
CA ILE A 47 14.18 1.65 2.04
C ILE A 47 15.25 0.56 2.06
N LYS A 48 14.97 -0.58 2.69
CA LYS A 48 15.91 -1.72 2.73
C LYS A 48 16.23 -2.19 1.31
N GLN A 49 15.24 -2.38 0.44
CA GLN A 49 15.50 -2.71 -0.97
C GLN A 49 16.21 -1.61 -1.75
N SER A 50 15.97 -0.34 -1.43
CA SER A 50 16.65 0.79 -2.07
C SER A 50 18.10 0.93 -1.62
N GLN A 51 18.41 0.60 -0.36
CA GLN A 51 19.75 0.68 0.22
C GLN A 51 20.61 -0.56 -0.08
N ASP A 52 19.99 -1.74 -0.20
CA ASP A 52 20.65 -3.02 -0.46
C ASP A 52 21.04 -3.21 -1.94
N LYS A 53 20.59 -2.31 -2.83
CA LYS A 53 20.91 -2.38 -4.26
C LYS A 53 22.23 -1.68 -4.55
N GLU A 54 23.12 -2.40 -5.23
CA GLU A 54 24.30 -1.82 -5.87
C GLU A 54 23.88 -0.71 -6.87
N PRO A 55 24.64 0.39 -6.97
CA PRO A 55 24.33 1.49 -7.88
C PRO A 55 24.31 0.97 -9.33
N GLY A 56 23.13 0.97 -9.95
CA GLY A 56 22.88 0.41 -11.29
C GLY A 56 21.74 -0.61 -11.35
N THR A 57 21.28 -1.12 -10.21
CA THR A 57 20.17 -2.09 -10.16
C THR A 57 18.82 -1.39 -10.07
N VAL A 58 17.89 -1.72 -10.98
CA VAL A 58 16.52 -1.18 -10.99
C VAL A 58 15.79 -1.54 -9.69
N VAL A 59 15.25 -0.55 -9.00
CA VAL A 59 14.40 -0.77 -7.81
C VAL A 59 13.13 -1.51 -8.27
N THR A 60 12.96 -2.75 -7.81
CA THR A 60 11.85 -3.62 -8.21
C THR A 60 10.56 -3.32 -7.44
N MET A 61 10.67 -2.78 -6.23
CA MET A 61 9.50 -2.38 -5.45
C MET A 61 9.08 -0.95 -5.81
N PRO A 62 7.80 -0.74 -6.18
CA PRO A 62 7.28 0.60 -6.40
C PRO A 62 7.27 1.40 -5.10
N LYS A 63 7.20 2.74 -5.22
CA LYS A 63 7.06 3.62 -4.05
C LYS A 63 5.93 3.14 -3.13
N PRO A 64 6.03 3.28 -1.81
CA PRO A 64 5.04 2.80 -0.85
C PRO A 64 3.59 3.21 -1.17
N GLU A 65 3.40 4.43 -1.65
CA GLU A 65 2.09 4.96 -2.07
C GLU A 65 1.56 4.23 -3.31
N VAL A 66 2.41 4.02 -4.32
CA VAL A 66 2.06 3.29 -5.55
C VAL A 66 1.77 1.81 -5.24
N TYR A 67 2.50 1.23 -4.30
CA TYR A 67 2.22 -0.13 -3.80
C TYR A 67 0.81 -0.23 -3.20
N LEU A 68 0.41 0.73 -2.36
CA LEU A 68 -0.95 0.78 -1.80
C LEU A 68 -2.01 0.97 -2.88
N LYS A 69 -1.78 1.87 -3.85
CA LYS A 69 -2.68 2.04 -5.00
C LYS A 69 -2.84 0.77 -5.82
N ASN A 70 -1.77 0.03 -6.06
CA ASN A 70 -1.84 -1.25 -6.79
C ASN A 70 -2.68 -2.27 -6.03
N ILE A 71 -2.51 -2.38 -4.70
CA ILE A 71 -3.35 -3.26 -3.88
C ILE A 71 -4.82 -2.84 -3.97
N LEU A 72 -5.09 -1.54 -3.88
CA LEU A 72 -6.45 -1.00 -4.01
C LEU A 72 -7.05 -1.36 -5.38
N ASN A 73 -6.34 -1.11 -6.47
CA ASN A 73 -6.80 -1.45 -7.82
C ASN A 73 -7.09 -2.93 -7.97
N THR A 74 -6.20 -3.81 -7.50
CA THR A 74 -6.44 -5.27 -7.50
C THR A 74 -7.67 -5.64 -6.66
N TYR A 75 -7.85 -5.00 -5.50
CA TYR A 75 -9.02 -5.23 -4.66
C TYR A 75 -10.32 -4.81 -5.37
N LEU A 76 -10.34 -3.63 -5.99
CA LEU A 76 -11.49 -3.14 -6.75
C LEU A 76 -11.79 -4.03 -7.96
N GLU A 77 -10.78 -4.45 -8.70
CA GLU A 77 -10.94 -5.38 -9.84
C GLU A 77 -11.54 -6.72 -9.39
N ASN A 78 -11.11 -7.24 -8.24
CA ASN A 78 -11.67 -8.47 -7.66
C ASN A 78 -13.11 -8.31 -7.17
N GLN A 79 -13.57 -7.10 -6.84
CA GLN A 79 -14.96 -6.84 -6.41
C GLN A 79 -15.93 -6.68 -7.58
N VAL A 80 -15.41 -6.40 -8.78
CA VAL A 80 -16.22 -6.22 -10.01
C VAL A 80 -16.40 -7.54 -10.78
N LYS A 81 -15.61 -8.56 -10.47
CA LYS A 81 -15.77 -9.93 -11.00
C LYS A 81 -16.86 -10.71 -10.26
#